data_AF-A0A192D387-F1
#
_entry.id   AF-A0A192D387-F1
#
_cell.length_a   1.000
_cell.length_b   1.000
_cell.length_c   1.000
_cell.angle_alpha   90.00
_cell.angle_beta   90.00
_cell.angle_gamma   90.00
#
_symmetry.space_group_name_H-M   'P 1'
#
loop_
_entity.id
_entity.type
_entity.pdbx_description
1 polymer ?
#
loop_
_entity_poly.entity_id
_entity_poly.type
_entity_poly.pdbx_seq_one_letter_code
_entity_poly.pdbx_strand_id
1 'polypeptide(L)'
;MGEWLGVPEWLAVTAFVIGGLAIWLTRGFVMLRRAHRRVAARRPNPTDAEFFAMMAQDCSPEAARFVWQQALIYIAPRLTPHPDDHLLDDLCIDDDDIDTDWVSEWADQRGVLQKTLPDWPKDWPLTVRNFARWLDLVPASAAA
;
A
#
# COMPACT_ATOMS: atom_id res chain seq x y z
N MET A 1 7.52 -0.42 47.72
CA MET A 1 8.11 -0.01 46.44
C MET A 1 9.42 -0.77 46.28
N GLY A 2 9.57 -1.94 45.68
CA GLY A 2 8.70 -2.80 44.90
C GLY A 2 9.57 -4.01 44.53
N GLU A 3 9.45 -5.09 45.28
CA GLU A 3 10.03 -6.40 44.94
C GLU A 3 8.88 -7.40 44.95
N TRP A 4 8.25 -7.57 43.80
CA TRP A 4 7.41 -8.74 43.59
C TRP A 4 8.35 -9.86 43.12
N LEU A 5 8.50 -10.92 43.91
CA LEU A 5 9.29 -12.12 43.59
C LEU A 5 10.82 -11.92 43.47
N GLY A 6 11.41 -10.88 44.08
CA GLY A 6 12.85 -10.61 44.01
C GLY A 6 13.32 -10.05 42.66
N VAL A 7 12.39 -9.66 41.80
CA VAL A 7 12.67 -8.97 40.54
C VAL A 7 12.37 -7.49 40.72
N PRO A 8 13.32 -6.59 40.37
CA PRO A 8 13.06 -5.16 40.33
C PRO A 8 11.81 -4.83 39.52
N GLU A 9 10.91 -4.01 40.07
CA GLU A 9 9.63 -3.65 39.45
C GLU A 9 9.77 -3.14 38.01
N TRP A 10 10.82 -2.34 37.73
CA TRP A 10 11.10 -1.84 36.38
C TRP A 10 11.36 -2.96 35.38
N LEU A 11 12.01 -4.06 35.78
CA LEU A 11 12.24 -5.22 34.91
C LEU A 11 10.94 -5.92 34.56
N ALA A 12 10.03 -6.06 35.53
CA ALA A 12 8.72 -6.66 35.28
C ALA A 12 7.89 -5.81 34.30
N VAL A 13 7.89 -4.48 34.48
CA VAL A 13 7.21 -3.53 33.57
C VAL A 13 7.83 -3.59 32.17
N THR A 14 9.16 -3.55 32.07
CA THR A 14 9.86 -3.65 30.77
C THR A 14 9.55 -4.97 30.06
N ALA A 15 9.59 -6.10 30.78
CA ALA A 15 9.29 -7.41 30.21
C ALA A 15 7.84 -7.49 29.72
N PHE A 16 6.89 -6.91 30.47
CA PHE A 16 5.49 -6.85 30.06
C PHE A 16 5.29 -6.05 28.77
N VAL A 17 5.90 -4.87 28.66
CA VAL A 17 5.82 -4.02 27.46
C VAL A 17 6.44 -4.73 26.26
N ILE A 18 7.65 -5.30 26.41
CA ILE A 18 8.33 -6.03 25.34
C ILE A 18 7.51 -7.24 24.91
N GLY A 19 6.99 -8.02 25.87
CA GLY A 19 6.16 -9.19 25.58
C GLY A 19 4.87 -8.81 24.84
N GLY A 20 4.20 -7.74 25.28
CA GLY A 20 3.01 -7.21 24.62
C GLY A 20 3.29 -6.77 23.17
N LEU A 21 4.36 -6.00 22.95
CA LEU A 21 4.78 -5.56 21.62
C LEU A 21 5.15 -6.74 20.71
N ALA A 22 5.90 -7.72 21.23
CA ALA A 22 6.28 -8.90 20.47
C ALA A 22 5.07 -9.73 20.03
N ILE A 23 4.09 -9.93 20.91
CA ILE A 23 2.83 -10.64 20.59
C ILE A 23 2.05 -9.86 19.53
N TRP A 24 1.93 -8.54 19.69
CA TRP A 24 1.17 -7.69 18.77
C TRP A 24 1.79 -7.68 17.36
N LEU A 25 3.10 -7.45 17.25
CA LEU A 25 3.82 -7.47 15.98
C LEU A 25 3.77 -8.86 15.31
N THR A 26 3.96 -9.93 16.08
CA THR A 26 3.87 -11.30 15.55
C THR A 26 2.47 -11.59 15.01
N ARG A 27 1.43 -11.16 15.71
CA ARG A 27 0.04 -11.34 15.27
C ARG A 27 -0.22 -10.57 13.97
N GLY A 28 0.20 -9.31 13.88
CA GLY A 28 0.10 -8.50 12.67
C GLY A 28 0.78 -9.18 11.48
N PHE A 29 2.03 -9.61 11.66
CA PHE A 29 2.78 -10.33 10.62
C PHE A 29 2.09 -11.62 10.14
N VAL A 30 1.55 -12.42 11.06
CA VAL A 30 0.83 -13.66 10.71
C VAL A 30 -0.47 -13.35 9.95
N MET A 31 -1.21 -12.31 10.38
CA MET A 31 -2.44 -11.90 9.72
C MET A 31 -2.18 -11.40 8.30
N LEU A 32 -1.19 -10.53 8.12
CA LEU A 32 -0.77 -10.02 6.81
C LEU A 32 -0.32 -11.15 5.88
N ARG A 33 0.52 -12.06 6.39
CA ARG A 33 0.98 -13.21 5.60
C ARG A 33 -0.17 -14.11 5.17
N ARG A 34 -1.21 -14.27 6.00
CA ARG A 34 -2.41 -15.02 5.64
C ARG A 34 -3.24 -14.27 4.59
N ALA A 35 -3.35 -12.96 4.68
CA ALA A 35 -4.03 -12.14 3.67
C ALA A 35 -3.37 -12.29 2.30
N HIS A 36 -2.05 -12.10 2.22
CA HIS A 36 -1.32 -12.22 0.95
C HIS A 36 -1.45 -13.63 0.36
N ARG A 37 -1.44 -14.67 1.20
CA ARG A 37 -1.68 -16.05 0.75
C ARG A 37 -3.07 -16.25 0.15
N ARG A 38 -4.11 -15.62 0.72
CA ARG A 38 -5.47 -15.70 0.17
C ARG A 38 -5.57 -15.00 -1.18
N VAL A 39 -4.90 -13.85 -1.35
CA VAL A 39 -4.84 -13.14 -2.63
C VAL A 39 -4.09 -13.98 -3.67
N ALA A 40 -2.89 -14.47 -3.34
CA ALA A 40 -2.09 -15.32 -4.21
C ALA A 40 -2.81 -16.61 -4.65
N ALA A 41 -3.75 -17.11 -3.84
CA ALA A 41 -4.55 -18.29 -4.18
C ALA A 41 -5.74 -17.98 -5.12
N ARG A 42 -6.21 -16.72 -5.15
CA ARG A 42 -7.38 -16.30 -5.93
C ARG A 42 -7.01 -15.81 -7.34
N ARG A 43 -5.79 -15.32 -7.53
CA ARG A 43 -5.35 -14.71 -8.80
C ARG A 43 -3.86 -14.97 -9.09
N PRO A 44 -3.44 -14.94 -10.36
CA PRO A 44 -2.03 -15.05 -10.71
C PRO A 44 -1.23 -13.83 -10.22
N ASN A 45 0.08 -14.01 -10.00
CA ASN A 45 1.02 -12.92 -9.79
C ASN A 45 1.63 -12.55 -11.15
N PRO A 46 1.18 -11.45 -11.80
CA PRO A 46 1.74 -11.07 -13.09
C PRO A 46 3.18 -10.59 -12.95
N THR A 47 3.94 -10.74 -14.04
CA THR A 47 5.18 -10.00 -14.25
C THR A 47 4.91 -8.52 -14.48
N ASP A 48 5.95 -7.69 -14.40
CA ASP A 48 5.86 -6.26 -14.72
C ASP A 48 5.35 -6.02 -16.15
N ALA A 49 5.87 -6.77 -17.13
CA ALA A 49 5.45 -6.68 -18.53
C ALA A 49 3.96 -7.05 -18.72
N GLU A 50 3.51 -8.13 -18.08
CA GLU A 50 2.08 -8.53 -18.11
C GLU A 50 1.19 -7.49 -17.43
N PHE A 51 1.63 -6.95 -16.29
CA PHE A 51 0.93 -5.88 -15.59
C PHE A 51 0.77 -4.64 -16.47
N PHE A 52 1.86 -4.15 -17.09
CA PHE A 52 1.78 -2.99 -17.98
C PHE A 52 0.91 -3.27 -19.21
N ALA A 53 0.95 -4.48 -19.77
CA ALA A 53 0.05 -4.86 -20.86
C ALA A 53 -1.42 -4.83 -20.43
N MET A 54 -1.74 -5.28 -19.21
CA MET A 54 -3.11 -5.25 -18.67
C MET A 54 -3.61 -3.83 -18.34
N MET A 55 -2.71 -2.88 -18.06
CA MET A 55 -3.02 -1.49 -17.71
C MET A 55 -3.03 -0.55 -18.93
N ALA A 56 -2.47 -0.98 -20.06
CA ALA A 56 -2.19 -0.12 -21.23
C ALA A 56 -3.42 0.56 -21.84
N GLN A 57 -4.63 0.04 -21.61
CA GLN A 57 -5.87 0.64 -22.12
C GLN A 57 -6.50 1.64 -21.14
N ASP A 58 -6.10 1.64 -19.87
CA ASP A 58 -6.78 2.38 -18.80
C ASP A 58 -6.03 3.63 -18.35
N CYS A 59 -4.71 3.64 -18.49
CA CYS A 59 -3.86 4.74 -18.03
C CYS A 59 -2.53 4.79 -18.80
N SER A 60 -1.82 5.90 -18.65
CA SER A 60 -0.48 6.09 -19.17
C SER A 60 0.53 5.07 -18.59
N PRO A 61 1.59 4.73 -19.36
CA PRO A 61 2.67 3.88 -18.87
C PRO A 61 3.34 4.43 -17.60
N GLU A 62 3.38 5.75 -17.44
CA GLU A 62 3.94 6.43 -16.28
C GLU A 62 3.11 6.15 -15.02
N ALA A 63 1.80 6.33 -15.09
CA ALA A 63 0.90 6.06 -13.96
C ALA A 63 0.91 4.57 -13.58
N ALA A 64 0.87 3.68 -14.58
CA ALA A 64 0.97 2.25 -14.34
C ALA A 64 2.28 1.87 -13.65
N ARG A 65 3.41 2.43 -14.10
CA ARG A 65 4.73 2.20 -13.49
C ARG A 65 4.81 2.73 -12.07
N PHE A 66 4.28 3.92 -11.82
CA PHE A 66 4.26 4.51 -10.49
C PHE A 66 3.53 3.60 -9.50
N VAL A 67 2.27 3.22 -9.80
CA VAL A 67 1.48 2.39 -8.89
C VAL A 67 2.09 0.99 -8.72
N TRP A 68 2.68 0.42 -9.78
CA TRP A 68 3.42 -0.84 -9.68
C TRP A 68 4.58 -0.74 -8.66
N GLN A 69 5.39 0.30 -8.77
CA GLN A 69 6.55 0.50 -7.89
C GLN A 69 6.13 0.73 -6.45
N GLN A 70 5.11 1.58 -6.22
CA GLN A 70 4.61 1.87 -4.89
C GLN A 70 4.03 0.63 -4.22
N ALA A 71 3.12 -0.08 -4.91
CA ALA A 71 2.50 -1.28 -4.35
C ALA A 71 3.52 -2.38 -4.01
N LEU A 72 4.60 -2.53 -4.80
CA LEU A 72 5.64 -3.51 -4.53
C LEU A 72 6.34 -3.30 -3.18
N ILE A 73 6.48 -2.07 -2.70
CA ILE A 73 7.11 -1.77 -1.40
C ILE A 73 6.40 -2.51 -0.26
N TYR A 74 5.07 -2.63 -0.36
CA TYR A 74 4.22 -3.24 0.66
C TYR A 74 4.11 -4.75 0.54
N ILE A 75 4.04 -5.26 -0.70
CA ILE A 75 3.60 -6.64 -0.94
C ILE A 75 4.71 -7.60 -1.37
N ALA A 76 5.86 -7.07 -1.82
CA ALA A 76 7.01 -7.88 -2.17
C ALA A 76 7.62 -8.59 -0.94
N PRO A 77 8.29 -9.73 -1.12
CA PRO A 77 8.41 -10.53 -2.35
C PRO A 77 7.25 -11.53 -2.54
N ARG A 78 6.14 -11.37 -1.81
CA ARG A 78 5.10 -12.42 -1.70
C ARG A 78 4.04 -12.33 -2.79
N LEU A 79 3.78 -11.13 -3.26
CA LEU A 79 2.84 -10.81 -4.32
C LEU A 79 3.50 -9.87 -5.32
N THR A 80 2.91 -9.83 -6.51
CA THR A 80 3.04 -8.71 -7.44
C THR A 80 1.68 -8.03 -7.58
N PRO A 81 1.63 -6.72 -7.85
CA PRO A 81 0.36 -6.01 -8.01
C PRO A 81 -0.45 -6.59 -9.18
N HIS A 82 -1.75 -6.73 -9.01
CA HIS A 82 -2.68 -7.04 -10.09
C HIS A 82 -3.65 -5.86 -10.28
N PRO A 83 -4.04 -5.50 -11.52
CA PRO A 83 -4.91 -4.34 -11.77
C PRO A 83 -6.23 -4.34 -10.97
N ASP A 84 -6.76 -5.54 -10.74
CA ASP A 84 -8.05 -5.72 -10.06
C ASP A 84 -7.91 -5.91 -8.53
N ASP A 85 -6.69 -5.88 -7.97
CA ASP A 85 -6.50 -5.94 -6.53
C ASP A 85 -7.04 -4.67 -5.88
N HIS A 86 -7.82 -4.82 -4.81
CA HIS A 86 -8.21 -3.70 -3.96
C HIS A 86 -7.02 -3.28 -3.07
N LEU A 87 -6.65 -2.00 -3.11
CA LEU A 87 -5.45 -1.50 -2.42
C LEU A 87 -5.51 -1.76 -0.90
N LEU A 88 -6.65 -1.45 -0.27
CA LEU A 88 -6.87 -1.71 1.16
C LEU A 88 -7.10 -3.20 1.46
N ASP A 89 -8.14 -3.81 0.87
CA ASP A 89 -8.60 -5.13 1.29
C ASP A 89 -7.70 -6.29 0.83
N ASP A 90 -7.16 -6.23 -0.38
CA ASP A 90 -6.32 -7.30 -0.93
C ASP A 90 -4.84 -7.06 -0.62
N LEU A 91 -4.35 -5.84 -0.86
CA LEU A 91 -2.92 -5.53 -0.66
C LEU A 91 -2.59 -5.09 0.77
N CYS A 92 -3.60 -4.80 1.61
CA CYS A 92 -3.41 -4.35 3.00
C CYS A 92 -2.52 -3.12 3.11
N ILE A 93 -2.62 -2.20 2.15
CA ILE A 93 -1.95 -0.90 2.17
C ILE A 93 -2.78 0.04 3.04
N ASP A 94 -2.13 0.92 3.79
CA ASP A 94 -2.81 1.89 4.66
C ASP A 94 -3.54 2.95 3.81
N ASP A 95 -4.65 3.48 4.31
CA ASP A 95 -5.42 4.50 3.59
C ASP A 95 -4.67 5.83 3.53
N ASP A 96 -4.04 6.22 4.63
CA ASP A 96 -3.19 7.42 4.73
C ASP A 96 -2.02 7.37 3.73
N ASP A 97 -1.41 6.20 3.53
CA ASP A 97 -0.31 6.02 2.56
C ASP A 97 -0.80 6.26 1.13
N ILE A 98 -2.01 5.77 0.79
CA ILE A 98 -2.59 5.93 -0.55
C ILE A 98 -3.03 7.36 -0.78
N ASP A 99 -3.77 7.95 0.16
CA ASP A 99 -4.43 9.25 -0.03
C ASP A 99 -3.47 10.43 0.15
N THR A 100 -2.45 10.27 0.99
CA THR A 100 -1.46 11.31 1.27
C THR A 100 -0.17 11.05 0.51
N ASP A 101 0.56 10.00 0.88
CA ASP A 101 1.96 9.84 0.44
C ASP A 101 2.04 9.56 -1.06
N TRP A 102 1.27 8.59 -1.57
CA TRP A 102 1.32 8.23 -2.98
C TRP A 102 0.82 9.38 -3.87
N VAL A 103 -0.22 10.08 -3.44
CA VAL A 103 -0.75 11.24 -4.17
C VAL A 103 0.26 12.39 -4.19
N SER A 104 0.89 12.69 -3.04
CA SER A 104 1.91 13.73 -2.95
C SER A 104 3.12 13.40 -3.82
N GLU A 105 3.62 12.16 -3.77
CA GLU A 105 4.76 11.73 -4.59
C GLU A 105 4.45 11.79 -6.09
N TRP A 106 3.25 11.39 -6.52
CA TRP A 106 2.83 11.52 -7.91
C TRP A 106 2.73 12.99 -8.35
N ALA A 107 2.15 13.84 -7.51
CA ALA A 107 2.02 15.26 -7.78
C ALA A 107 3.40 15.93 -7.94
N ASP A 108 4.34 15.61 -7.04
CA ASP A 108 5.71 16.10 -7.08
C ASP A 108 6.44 15.65 -8.35
N GLN A 109 6.30 14.38 -8.76
CA GLN A 109 6.88 13.86 -10.01
C GLN A 109 6.36 14.59 -11.25
N ARG A 110 5.14 15.15 -11.19
CA ARG A 110 4.48 15.86 -12.29
C ARG A 110 4.62 17.37 -12.21
N GLY A 111 5.20 17.90 -11.13
CA GLY A 111 5.31 19.34 -10.87
C GLY A 111 3.94 20.01 -10.72
N VAL A 112 2.94 19.28 -10.23
CA VAL A 112 1.58 19.78 -9.99
C VAL A 112 1.31 19.84 -8.49
N LEU A 113 0.36 20.68 -8.09
CA LEU A 113 -0.04 20.75 -6.67
C LEU A 113 -1.04 19.65 -6.38
N GLN A 114 -0.92 18.96 -5.25
CA GLN A 114 -1.87 17.91 -4.83
C GLN A 114 -3.34 18.36 -4.90
N LYS A 115 -3.61 19.62 -4.52
CA LYS A 115 -4.95 20.23 -4.59
C LYS A 115 -5.55 20.35 -6.00
N THR A 116 -4.76 20.12 -7.05
CA THR A 116 -5.22 20.12 -8.45
C THR A 116 -5.66 18.75 -8.92
N LEU A 117 -5.41 17.69 -8.13
CA LEU A 117 -6.00 16.40 -8.40
C LEU A 117 -7.53 16.48 -8.23
N PRO A 118 -8.30 15.85 -9.12
CA PRO A 118 -9.74 15.78 -8.98
C PRO A 118 -10.10 14.93 -7.75
N ASP A 119 -11.26 15.19 -7.15
CA ASP A 119 -11.77 14.32 -6.09
C ASP A 119 -11.92 12.87 -6.58
N TRP A 120 -11.73 11.90 -5.68
CA TRP A 120 -11.93 10.49 -6.00
C TRP A 120 -13.39 10.24 -6.44
N PRO A 121 -13.62 9.56 -7.58
CA PRO A 121 -14.98 9.25 -8.03
C PRO A 121 -15.70 8.29 -7.06
N LYS A 122 -16.87 8.67 -6.56
CA LYS A 122 -17.61 7.91 -5.52
C LYS A 122 -17.96 6.47 -5.89
N ASP A 123 -18.17 6.21 -7.18
CA ASP A 123 -18.59 4.90 -7.68
C ASP A 123 -17.41 4.01 -8.11
N TRP A 124 -16.17 4.48 -7.93
CA TRP A 124 -14.98 3.73 -8.31
C TRP A 124 -14.46 2.92 -7.12
N PRO A 125 -14.37 1.58 -7.25
CA PRO A 125 -13.67 0.79 -6.25
C PRO A 125 -12.19 1.16 -6.25
N LEU A 126 -11.55 1.15 -5.07
CA LEU A 126 -10.15 1.52 -4.86
C LEU A 126 -9.21 0.37 -5.29
N THR A 127 -9.30 0.01 -6.57
CA THR A 127 -8.42 -0.98 -7.20
C THR A 127 -7.17 -0.32 -7.74
N VAL A 128 -6.11 -1.10 -7.91
CA VAL A 128 -4.85 -0.67 -8.57
C VAL A 128 -5.12 0.04 -9.91
N ARG A 129 -6.01 -0.53 -10.75
CA ARG A 129 -6.38 0.01 -12.05
C ARG A 129 -7.04 1.39 -11.94
N ASN A 130 -8.05 1.49 -11.09
CA ASN A 130 -8.81 2.73 -10.95
C ASN A 130 -7.97 3.84 -10.32
N PHE A 131 -7.07 3.48 -9.41
CA PHE A 131 -6.17 4.43 -8.78
C PHE A 131 -5.19 5.01 -9.80
N ALA A 132 -4.52 4.15 -10.59
CA ALA A 132 -3.66 4.60 -11.68
C ALA A 132 -4.40 5.46 -12.71
N ARG A 133 -5.63 5.05 -13.08
CA ARG A 133 -6.49 5.81 -13.99
C ARG A 133 -6.85 7.19 -13.44
N TRP A 134 -7.17 7.28 -12.16
CA TRP A 134 -7.49 8.56 -11.51
C TRP A 134 -6.27 9.49 -11.44
N LEU A 135 -5.08 8.97 -11.11
CA LEU A 135 -3.83 9.73 -11.15
C LEU A 135 -3.54 10.31 -12.54
N ASP A 136 -3.92 9.58 -13.60
CA ASP A 136 -3.71 9.95 -14.99
C ASP A 136 -4.73 10.97 -15.53
N LEU A 137 -5.80 11.26 -14.77
CA LEU A 137 -6.72 12.36 -15.10
C LEU A 137 -6.04 13.74 -14.98
N VAL A 138 -4.91 13.80 -14.28
CA VAL A 138 -4.14 15.03 -14.10
C VAL A 138 -3.30 15.30 -15.35
N PRO A 139 -3.57 16.38 -16.08
CA PRO A 139 -2.76 16.74 -17.23
C PRO A 139 -1.30 16.88 -16.80
N ALA A 140 -0.36 16.40 -17.62
CA ALA A 140 1.03 16.81 -17.46
C ALA A 140 1.03 18.33 -17.52
N SER A 141 1.53 19.00 -16.48
CA SER A 141 1.82 20.42 -16.60
C SER A 141 2.71 20.58 -17.83
N ALA A 142 2.20 21.24 -18.87
CA ALA A 142 3.01 21.62 -20.01
C ALA A 142 4.09 22.53 -19.41
N ALA A 143 5.32 22.00 -19.31
CA ALA A 143 6.46 22.76 -18.87
C ALA A 143 6.49 24.08 -19.66
N ALA A 144 6.25 25.19 -18.97
CA ALA A 144 6.45 26.54 -19.45
C ALA A 144 7.87 26.99 -19.11
#